data_AF-H9FFC0-F1
#
_entry.id   AF-H9FFC0-F1
#
_cell.length_a   1.000
_cell.length_b   1.000
_cell.length_c   1.000
_cell.angle_alpha   90.00
_cell.angle_beta   90.00
_cell.angle_gamma   90.00
#
_symmetry.space_group_name_H-M   'P 1'
#
loop_
_entity.id
_entity.type
_entity.pdbx_description
1 polymer ?
#
loop_
_entity_poly.entity_id
_entity_poly.type
_entity_poly.pdbx_seq_one_letter_code
_entity_poly.pdbx_strand_id
1 'polypeptide(L)'
;CGQTLVVRGGSRFLATSTASSDDDSLFIYDCSAAEKKSQENKGEDAPLDQGSGVILASTFSKSGSYFALTDDSKRLILFRTKPWQCLSVRTV
;
A
#
# COMPACT_ATOMS: atom_id res chain seq x y z
N CYS A 1 -13.82 11.81 -6.40
CA CYS A 1 -12.51 11.97 -5.72
C CYS A 1 -12.53 13.26 -4.93
N GLY A 2 -12.09 13.28 -3.67
CA GLY A 2 -11.98 14.55 -2.92
C GLY A 2 -12.21 14.47 -1.41
N GLN A 3 -12.64 13.32 -0.89
CA GLN A 3 -12.92 13.15 0.54
C GLN A 3 -11.90 12.25 1.25
N THR A 4 -10.73 12.03 0.65
CA THR A 4 -9.70 11.16 1.22
C THR A 4 -8.34 11.77 0.95
N LEU A 5 -7.57 11.96 2.02
CA LEU A 5 -6.20 12.43 1.96
C LEU A 5 -5.26 11.25 2.20
N VAL A 6 -4.25 11.10 1.34
CA VAL A 6 -3.14 10.16 1.55
C VAL A 6 -1.83 10.92 1.62
N VAL A 7 -1.07 10.65 2.67
CA VAL A 7 0.29 11.17 2.85
C VAL A 7 1.25 9.99 2.85
N ARG A 8 2.31 10.06 2.05
CA ARG A 8 3.33 9.02 1.93
C ARG A 8 4.66 9.53 2.49
N GLY A 9 5.43 8.64 3.12
CA GLY A 9 6.76 8.92 3.62
C GLY A 9 7.57 7.63 3.75
N GLY A 10 8.67 7.52 3.00
CA GLY A 10 9.48 6.30 2.96
C GLY A 10 8.64 5.09 2.57
N SER A 11 8.64 4.05 3.42
CA SER A 11 7.88 2.82 3.22
C SER A 11 6.42 2.87 3.70
N ARG A 12 5.94 4.00 4.21
CA ARG A 12 4.62 4.08 4.83
C ARG A 12 3.71 5.08 4.15
N PHE A 13 2.41 4.81 4.25
CA PHE A 13 1.40 5.83 4.00
C PHE A 13 0.34 5.86 5.08
N LEU A 14 -0.25 7.05 5.22
CA LEU A 14 -1.37 7.36 6.07
C LEU A 14 -2.54 7.77 5.19
N ALA A 15 -3.73 7.30 5.52
CA ALA A 15 -4.95 7.68 4.84
C ALA A 15 -6.03 8.09 5.85
N THR A 16 -6.72 9.19 5.57
CA THR A 16 -7.84 9.66 6.38
C THR A 16 -8.96 10.21 5.51
N SER A 17 -10.19 10.16 6.01
CA SER A 17 -11.31 10.87 5.41
C SER A 17 -11.17 12.36 5.68
N THR A 18 -11.55 13.19 4.71
CA THR A 18 -11.70 14.64 4.93
C THR A 18 -13.16 15.06 5.02
N ALA A 19 -14.09 14.09 5.01
CA ALA A 19 -15.50 14.35 5.21
C ALA A 19 -15.80 14.57 6.70
N SER A 20 -16.61 15.59 7.01
CA SER A 20 -16.90 16.05 8.38
C SER A 20 -17.74 15.08 9.24
N SER A 21 -18.12 13.92 8.72
CA SER A 21 -19.10 13.02 9.34
C SER A 21 -18.67 11.55 9.38
N ASP A 22 -17.53 11.20 8.80
CA ASP A 22 -17.02 9.82 8.87
C ASP A 22 -16.07 9.72 10.08
N ASP A 23 -16.26 8.66 10.86
CA ASP A 23 -15.39 8.21 11.93
C ASP A 23 -13.92 8.40 11.52
N ASP A 24 -13.18 9.25 12.27
CA ASP A 24 -11.80 9.76 12.05
C ASP A 24 -10.74 8.64 12.14
N SER A 25 -11.01 7.52 11.48
CA SER A 25 -10.20 6.32 11.50
C SER A 25 -9.03 6.49 10.54
N LEU A 26 -7.89 6.85 11.12
CA LEU A 26 -6.61 6.88 10.43
C LEU A 26 -6.22 5.45 10.01
N PHE A 27 -6.07 5.23 8.71
CA PHE A 27 -5.50 4.00 8.17
C PHE A 27 -4.00 4.17 7.96
N ILE A 28 -3.20 3.24 8.48
CA ILE A 28 -1.75 3.24 8.37
C ILE A 28 -1.33 1.93 7.69
N TYR A 29 -0.44 2.02 6.72
CA TYR A 29 0.15 0.84 6.10
C TYR A 29 1.66 0.99 5.96
N ASP A 30 2.40 -0.05 6.35
CA ASP A 30 3.84 -0.15 6.18
C ASP A 30 4.17 -1.18 5.09
N CYS A 31 4.66 -0.69 3.96
CA CYS A 31 5.05 -1.52 2.82
C CYS A 31 6.21 -2.45 3.17
N SER A 32 7.09 -2.12 4.14
CA SER A 32 8.17 -3.03 4.54
C SER A 32 7.65 -4.38 5.07
N ALA A 33 6.42 -4.42 5.60
CA ALA A 33 5.78 -5.64 6.11
C ALA A 33 4.96 -6.41 5.06
N ALA A 34 4.81 -5.89 3.84
CA ALA A 34 3.94 -6.46 2.81
C ALA A 34 4.39 -7.85 2.31
N GLU A 35 5.66 -8.19 2.49
CA GLU A 35 6.30 -9.45 2.07
C GLU A 35 5.88 -10.70 2.87
N LYS A 36 5.37 -10.53 4.09
CA LYS A 36 5.22 -11.64 5.05
C LYS A 36 4.18 -12.70 4.68
N LYS A 37 3.43 -12.55 3.57
CA LYS A 37 2.41 -13.53 3.15
C LYS A 37 2.85 -14.51 2.06
N SER A 38 3.99 -14.32 1.39
CA SER A 38 4.37 -15.13 0.22
C SER A 38 5.58 -16.06 0.40
N GLN A 39 6.27 -16.03 1.54
CA GLN A 39 7.51 -16.81 1.74
C GLN A 39 7.33 -18.27 2.18
N GLU A 40 6.12 -18.82 2.27
CA GLU A 40 5.94 -20.22 2.70
C GLU A 40 6.43 -21.26 1.67
N ASN A 41 6.87 -20.86 0.46
CA ASN A 41 7.38 -21.79 -0.54
C ASN A 41 8.47 -21.18 -1.43
N LYS A 42 9.74 -21.21 -1.00
CA LYS A 42 10.88 -21.56 -1.87
C LYS A 42 12.20 -21.55 -1.09
N GLY A 43 12.97 -22.61 -1.33
CA GLY A 43 14.29 -22.83 -0.73
C GLY A 43 15.31 -21.75 -1.08
N GLU A 44 16.34 -21.76 -0.25
CA GLU A 44 17.54 -20.92 -0.31
C GLU A 44 18.15 -20.92 -1.72
N ASP A 45 18.12 -19.78 -2.42
CA ASP A 45 19.30 -19.27 -3.13
C ASP A 45 19.14 -17.81 -3.61
N ALA A 46 20.25 -17.09 -3.56
CA ALA A 46 20.53 -15.71 -3.99
C ALA A 46 20.03 -14.53 -3.12
N PRO A 47 20.87 -13.48 -2.91
CA PRO A 47 20.43 -12.22 -2.33
C PRO A 47 19.54 -11.52 -3.35
N LEU A 48 18.24 -11.78 -3.27
CA LEU A 48 17.24 -10.92 -3.87
C LEU A 48 17.51 -9.51 -3.35
N ASP A 49 17.74 -8.57 -4.26
CA ASP A 49 17.76 -7.13 -3.99
C ASP A 49 16.42 -6.77 -3.33
N GLN A 50 16.39 -6.90 -2.00
CA GLN A 50 15.20 -6.84 -1.19
C GLN A 50 15.00 -5.35 -0.90
N GLY A 51 14.25 -4.70 -1.79
CA GLY A 51 13.92 -3.29 -1.63
C GLY A 51 13.33 -3.00 -0.25
N SER A 52 13.52 -1.78 0.23
CA SER A 52 13.15 -1.37 1.59
C SER A 52 11.65 -1.13 1.79
N GLY A 53 10.85 -1.28 0.73
CA GLY A 53 9.43 -0.96 0.67
C GLY A 53 9.17 0.53 0.45
N VAL A 54 10.16 1.33 0.06
CA VAL A 54 10.00 2.78 -0.17
C VAL A 54 9.03 3.00 -1.33
N ILE A 55 7.99 3.79 -1.06
CA ILE A 55 6.92 4.04 -2.04
C ILE A 55 7.43 4.98 -3.12
N LEU A 56 7.52 4.49 -4.35
CA LEU A 56 8.00 5.23 -5.51
C LEU A 56 6.87 5.99 -6.21
N ALA A 57 5.72 5.33 -6.39
CA ALA A 57 4.56 5.92 -7.03
C ALA A 57 3.26 5.45 -6.39
N SER A 58 2.20 6.25 -6.51
CA SER A 58 0.86 5.89 -6.06
C SER A 58 -0.21 6.61 -6.84
N THR A 59 -1.39 6.02 -6.93
CA THR A 59 -2.53 6.62 -7.62
C THR A 59 -3.86 6.16 -7.05
N PHE A 60 -4.90 6.95 -7.28
CA PHE A 60 -6.29 6.57 -7.04
C PHE A 60 -6.96 6.17 -8.35
N SER A 61 -7.93 5.26 -8.27
CA SER A 61 -8.87 5.07 -9.38
C SER A 61 -9.72 6.33 -9.59
N LYS A 62 -10.31 6.46 -10.79
CA LYS A 62 -11.22 7.58 -11.10
C LYS A 62 -12.39 7.72 -10.13
N SER A 63 -12.87 6.61 -9.56
CA SER A 63 -13.94 6.62 -8.55
C SER A 63 -13.44 6.96 -7.15
N GLY A 64 -12.14 6.82 -6.89
CA GLY A 64 -11.55 6.88 -5.55
C GLY A 64 -11.81 5.64 -4.69
N SER A 65 -12.47 4.61 -5.24
CA SER A 65 -12.77 3.34 -4.52
C SER A 65 -11.52 2.45 -4.34
N TYR A 66 -10.47 2.73 -5.12
CA TYR A 66 -9.22 1.99 -5.07
C TYR A 66 -8.03 2.94 -4.99
N PHE A 67 -6.99 2.48 -4.31
CA PHE A 67 -5.67 3.11 -4.23
C PHE A 67 -4.63 2.06 -4.59
N ALA A 68 -3.67 2.42 -5.44
CA ALA A 68 -2.58 1.54 -5.85
C ALA A 68 -1.25 2.24 -5.62
N LEU A 69 -0.22 1.49 -5.27
CA LEU A 69 1.14 1.99 -5.16
C LEU A 69 2.17 0.98 -5.66
N THR A 70 3.35 1.48 -5.99
CA THR A 70 4.54 0.66 -6.25
C THR A 70 5.69 1.08 -5.35
N ASP A 71 6.53 0.13 -4.98
CA ASP A 71 7.70 0.33 -4.13
C ASP A 71 9.02 -0.15 -4.78
N ASP A 72 10.14 0.14 -4.12
CA ASP A 72 11.48 -0.29 -4.53
C ASP A 72 11.71 -1.81 -4.41
N SER A 73 10.85 -2.54 -3.70
CA SER A 73 10.85 -4.00 -3.64
C SER A 73 10.23 -4.65 -4.89
N LYS A 74 9.97 -3.85 -5.95
CA LYS A 74 9.34 -4.28 -7.22
C LYS A 74 7.97 -4.90 -6.97
N ARG A 75 7.14 -4.27 -6.12
CA ARG A 75 5.77 -4.71 -5.86
C ARG A 75 4.76 -3.71 -6.36
N LEU A 76 3.62 -4.22 -6.82
CA LEU A 76 2.38 -3.49 -7.01
C LEU A 76 1.42 -3.89 -5.87
N ILE A 77 0.95 -2.90 -5.11
CA ILE A 77 0.03 -3.10 -4.00
C ILE A 77 -1.29 -2.39 -4.27
N LEU A 78 -2.40 -3.11 -4.15
CA LEU A 78 -3.75 -2.61 -4.39
C LEU A 78 -4.58 -2.59 -3.10
N PHE A 79 -5.30 -1.50 -2.89
CA PHE A 79 -6.18 -1.28 -1.75
C PHE A 79 -7.60 -0.92 -2.19
N ARG A 80 -8.60 -1.39 -1.44
CA ARG A 80 -9.93 -0.79 -1.34
C ARG A 80 -9.85 0.38 -0.35
N THR A 81 -10.59 1.47 -0.59
CA THR A 81 -10.54 2.69 0.25
C THR A 81 -11.74 2.83 1.20
N LYS A 82 -12.84 2.08 0.99
CA LYS A 82 -14.05 2.12 1.84
C LYS A 82 -14.59 0.70 2.12
N PRO A 83 -14.32 0.13 3.31
CA PRO A 83 -13.25 0.53 4.22
C PRO A 83 -11.86 0.26 3.62
N TRP A 84 -10.83 0.86 4.21
CA TRP A 84 -9.45 0.61 3.82
C TRP A 84 -9.06 -0.86 4.01
N GLN A 85 -8.57 -1.49 2.94
CA GLN A 85 -8.14 -2.89 2.96
C GLN A 85 -7.12 -3.16 1.87
N CYS A 86 -5.98 -3.76 2.23
CA CYS A 86 -5.05 -4.31 1.24
C CYS A 86 -5.68 -5.54 0.57
N LEU A 87 -5.86 -5.48 -0.75
CA LEU A 87 -6.48 -6.52 -1.57
C LEU A 87 -5.44 -7.43 -2.22
N SER A 88 -4.31 -6.88 -2.66
CA SER A 88 -3.31 -7.65 -3.40
C SER A 88 -1.92 -7.02 -3.26
N VAL A 89 -0.92 -7.88 -3.16
CA VAL A 89 0.51 -7.57 -3.27
C VAL A 89 1.05 -8.50 -4.35
N ARG A 90 1.66 -7.94 -5.41
CA ARG A 90 2.24 -8.74 -6.50
C ARG A 90 3.61 -8.21 -6.87
N THR A 91 4.58 -9.09 -7.03
CA THR A 91 5.88 -8.75 -7.63
C THR A 91 5.71 -8.43 -9.11
N VAL A 92 6.43 -7.42 -9.60
CA VAL A 92 6.45 -6.98 -11.01
C VAL A 92 7.82 -7.18 -11.64
#